data_AF-A0A920DZV3-F1
#
_entry.id   AF-A0A920DZV3-F1
#
_cell.length_a   1.000
_cell.length_b   1.000
_cell.length_c   1.000
_cell.angle_alpha   90.00
_cell.angle_beta   90.00
_cell.angle_gamma   90.00
#
_symmetry.space_group_name_H-M   'P 1'
#
loop_
_entity.id
_entity.type
_entity.pdbx_description
1 polymer ?
#
loop_
_entity_poly.entity_id
_entity_poly.type
_entity_poly.pdbx_seq_one_letter_code
_entity_poly.pdbx_strand_id
1 'polypeptide(L)'
;MEYEKLCLINDICKEEDIILIFDEVYSGFYRTSNLFYFMNEENLCPDIVTYSKSFGGGIASISGYTVDSKVFKKSYGSQKDALLHSSTYSNYVEEDKIALKTLEIFSDSEFIKQIHLKRDYLASKVENLIKLNNVNSLSGDGFHWGIGFEKVNLLNTDKLLKILPLEITKDPRFVEKLYVSAIINELYTKYKILTYAGFNKDIKLFISPPLVIENSDIDYFVDAFEDILDKQPLILIINFVKNYLLRIFNKD
;
A
#
# COMPACT_ATOMS: atom_id res chain seq x y z
N MET A 1 8.24 -12.20 12.72
CA MET A 1 6.94 -12.94 12.76
C MET A 1 6.33 -13.15 11.36
N GLU A 2 6.47 -12.24 10.38
CA GLU A 2 5.99 -12.49 9.00
C GLU A 2 6.99 -13.29 8.14
N TYR A 3 8.28 -12.96 8.22
CA TYR A 3 9.34 -13.66 7.48
C TYR A 3 9.46 -15.15 7.81
N GLU A 4 9.42 -15.53 9.08
CA GLU A 4 9.46 -16.94 9.52
C GLU A 4 8.34 -17.77 8.87
N LYS A 5 7.15 -17.19 8.69
CA LYS A 5 6.04 -17.86 8.01
C LYS A 5 6.29 -18.01 6.52
N LEU A 6 6.86 -16.99 5.88
CA LEU A 6 7.22 -17.06 4.46
C LEU A 6 8.34 -18.08 4.22
N CYS A 7 9.34 -18.15 5.08
CA CYS A 7 10.38 -19.18 5.05
C CYS A 7 9.77 -20.58 5.22
N LEU A 8 8.88 -20.77 6.21
CA LEU A 8 8.18 -22.04 6.40
C LEU A 8 7.35 -22.44 5.16
N ILE A 9 6.62 -21.49 4.55
CA ILE A 9 5.86 -21.74 3.31
C ILE A 9 6.81 -22.14 2.18
N ASN A 10 7.93 -21.44 2.02
CA ASN A 10 8.97 -21.76 1.05
C ASN A 10 9.54 -23.17 1.23
N ASP A 11 9.77 -23.59 2.47
CA ASP A 11 10.29 -24.92 2.76
C ASP A 11 9.26 -26.01 2.45
N ILE A 12 8.01 -25.80 2.85
CA ILE A 12 6.90 -26.72 2.50
C ILE A 12 6.73 -26.81 0.98
N CYS A 13 6.77 -25.69 0.27
CA CYS A 13 6.63 -25.68 -1.19
C CYS A 13 7.76 -26.49 -1.86
N LYS A 14 8.99 -26.39 -1.35
CA LYS A 14 10.12 -27.19 -1.85
C LYS A 14 9.97 -28.67 -1.54
N GLU A 15 9.52 -29.02 -0.34
CA GLU A 15 9.30 -30.43 0.07
C GLU A 15 8.20 -31.10 -0.75
N GLU A 16 7.16 -30.36 -1.12
CA GLU A 16 5.96 -30.87 -1.79
C GLU A 16 5.96 -30.67 -3.32
N ASP A 17 7.07 -30.22 -3.93
CA ASP A 17 7.19 -29.85 -5.37
C ASP A 17 6.07 -28.87 -5.82
N ILE A 18 5.73 -27.91 -4.96
CA ILE A 18 4.76 -26.85 -5.23
C ILE A 18 5.51 -25.59 -5.70
N ILE A 19 5.08 -25.04 -6.84
CA ILE A 19 5.63 -23.77 -7.36
C ILE A 19 5.18 -22.61 -6.47
N LEU A 20 6.15 -21.91 -5.89
CA LEU A 20 5.93 -20.71 -5.10
C LEU A 20 6.08 -19.45 -5.95
N ILE A 21 5.03 -18.63 -5.97
CA ILE A 21 5.00 -17.36 -6.71
C ILE A 21 4.86 -16.22 -5.70
N PHE A 22 5.79 -15.27 -5.75
CA PHE A 22 5.66 -14.01 -5.03
C PHE A 22 5.21 -12.89 -5.97
N ASP A 23 4.06 -12.31 -5.63
CA ASP A 23 3.55 -11.11 -6.29
C ASP A 23 4.14 -9.86 -5.65
N GLU A 24 5.22 -9.36 -6.25
CA GLU A 24 5.94 -8.16 -5.80
C GLU A 24 5.54 -6.92 -6.62
N VAL A 25 4.40 -6.96 -7.32
CA VAL A 25 3.91 -5.86 -8.17
C VAL A 25 3.65 -4.60 -7.35
N TYR A 26 3.37 -4.70 -6.05
CA TYR A 26 3.27 -3.54 -5.16
C TYR A 26 4.46 -3.37 -4.21
N SER A 27 4.94 -4.46 -3.61
CA SER A 27 5.95 -4.44 -2.54
C SER A 27 7.40 -4.29 -3.02
N GLY A 28 7.66 -4.57 -4.30
CA GLY A 28 8.98 -4.42 -4.90
C GLY A 28 9.41 -2.96 -5.12
N PHE A 29 10.61 -2.82 -5.68
CA PHE A 29 11.29 -1.56 -5.96
C PHE A 29 11.40 -0.64 -4.73
N TYR A 30 11.85 -1.18 -3.60
CA TYR A 30 12.04 -0.45 -2.34
C TYR A 30 10.77 0.25 -1.82
N ARG A 31 9.57 -0.17 -2.27
CA ARG A 31 8.33 0.19 -1.58
C ARG A 31 8.36 -0.27 -0.13
N THR A 32 8.95 -1.44 0.10
CA THR A 32 9.23 -2.01 1.41
C THR A 32 10.70 -1.79 1.79
N SER A 33 11.28 -2.66 2.61
CA SER A 33 12.65 -2.52 3.13
C SER A 33 13.78 -2.78 2.13
N ASN A 34 13.54 -3.57 1.07
CA ASN A 34 14.54 -3.99 0.07
C ASN A 34 14.01 -3.86 -1.37
N LEU A 35 14.87 -4.13 -2.38
CA LEU A 35 14.47 -4.12 -3.79
C LEU A 35 13.25 -5.03 -4.05
N PHE A 36 13.21 -6.20 -3.43
CA PHE A 36 12.01 -7.03 -3.31
C PHE A 36 11.85 -7.44 -1.85
N TYR A 37 10.61 -7.60 -1.38
CA TYR A 37 10.32 -7.89 0.02
C TYR A 37 10.92 -9.22 0.48
N PHE A 38 10.97 -10.23 -0.38
CA PHE A 38 11.58 -11.52 -0.02
C PHE A 38 13.09 -11.44 0.25
N MET A 39 13.78 -10.43 -0.29
CA MET A 39 15.23 -10.27 -0.13
C MET A 39 15.64 -9.85 1.29
N ASN A 40 14.68 -9.60 2.18
CA ASN A 40 14.93 -9.36 3.60
C ASN A 40 15.43 -10.61 4.34
N GLU A 41 15.27 -11.80 3.76
CA GLU A 41 15.74 -13.06 4.34
C GLU A 41 16.56 -13.83 3.31
N GLU A 42 17.79 -14.22 3.67
CA GLU A 42 18.70 -14.91 2.75
C GLU A 42 18.16 -16.27 2.25
N ASN A 43 17.35 -16.96 3.07
CA ASN A 43 16.82 -18.30 2.78
C ASN A 43 15.45 -18.29 2.11
N LEU A 44 14.91 -17.11 1.79
CA LEU A 44 13.60 -16.94 1.16
C LEU A 44 13.77 -16.65 -0.33
N CYS A 45 13.43 -17.61 -1.18
CA CYS A 45 13.57 -17.46 -2.64
C CYS A 45 12.43 -18.19 -3.35
N PRO A 46 11.47 -17.46 -3.96
CA PRO A 46 10.36 -18.08 -4.69
C PRO A 46 10.81 -18.61 -6.06
N ASP A 47 10.04 -19.53 -6.64
CA ASP A 47 10.27 -20.03 -7.99
C ASP A 47 9.96 -18.98 -9.06
N ILE A 48 8.99 -18.09 -8.78
CA ILE A 48 8.56 -17.02 -9.66
C ILE A 48 8.39 -15.73 -8.85
N VAL A 49 8.90 -14.63 -9.37
CA VAL A 49 8.62 -13.27 -8.86
C VAL A 49 7.93 -12.48 -9.96
N THR A 50 6.79 -11.86 -9.67
CA THR A 50 6.12 -10.93 -10.60
C THR A 50 6.33 -9.48 -10.17
N TYR A 51 6.46 -8.57 -11.14
CA TYR A 51 6.72 -7.15 -10.89
C TYR A 51 6.13 -6.25 -11.98
N SER A 52 5.76 -5.02 -11.58
CA SER A 52 5.19 -3.97 -12.44
C SER A 52 5.24 -2.63 -11.68
N LYS A 53 4.25 -1.76 -11.84
CA LYS A 53 4.10 -0.45 -11.16
C LYS A 53 5.40 0.37 -11.21
N SER A 54 6.13 0.44 -10.10
CA SER A 54 7.40 1.16 -9.99
C SER A 54 8.41 0.71 -11.04
N PHE A 55 8.34 -0.51 -11.55
CA PHE A 55 9.16 -1.00 -12.66
C PHE A 55 9.10 -0.09 -13.89
N GLY A 56 7.92 0.44 -14.21
CA GLY A 56 7.70 1.34 -15.34
C GLY A 56 8.02 2.79 -15.05
N GLY A 57 8.61 3.12 -13.89
CA GLY A 57 8.98 4.48 -13.50
C GLY A 57 7.80 5.46 -13.40
N GLY A 58 6.56 4.96 -13.32
CA GLY A 58 5.34 5.78 -13.39
C GLY A 58 5.01 6.32 -14.79
N ILE A 59 5.69 5.82 -15.83
CA ILE A 59 5.54 6.27 -17.22
C ILE A 59 5.14 5.11 -18.14
N ALA A 60 5.88 4.00 -18.08
CA ALA A 60 5.66 2.82 -18.92
C ALA A 60 4.60 1.87 -18.35
N SER A 61 3.72 1.34 -19.20
CA SER A 61 2.73 0.32 -18.82
C SER A 61 3.34 -1.08 -18.93
N ILE A 62 4.40 -1.31 -18.17
CA ILE A 62 5.22 -2.52 -18.27
C ILE A 62 5.09 -3.42 -17.04
N SER A 63 5.14 -4.72 -17.27
CA SER A 63 5.20 -5.76 -16.25
C SER A 63 6.16 -6.86 -16.68
N GLY A 64 6.63 -7.64 -15.71
CA GLY A 64 7.47 -8.79 -15.97
C GLY A 64 7.37 -9.82 -14.86
N TYR A 65 7.96 -10.96 -15.13
CA TYR A 65 8.21 -11.98 -14.13
C TYR A 65 9.60 -12.57 -14.35
N THR A 66 10.24 -12.96 -13.26
CA THR A 66 11.45 -13.77 -13.27
C THR A 66 11.08 -15.15 -12.76
N VAL A 67 11.60 -16.20 -13.39
CA VAL A 67 11.23 -17.59 -13.11
C VAL A 67 12.47 -18.47 -13.09
N ASP A 68 12.49 -19.45 -12.18
CA ASP A 68 13.54 -20.48 -12.17
C ASP A 68 13.60 -21.24 -13.51
N SER A 69 14.83 -21.49 -13.96
CA SER A 69 15.08 -22.11 -15.27
C SER A 69 14.45 -23.49 -15.42
N LYS A 70 14.34 -24.28 -14.33
CA LYS A 70 13.71 -25.61 -14.37
C LYS A 70 12.20 -25.47 -14.57
N VAL A 71 11.58 -24.52 -13.88
CA VAL A 71 10.15 -24.22 -14.01
C VAL A 71 9.84 -23.70 -15.42
N PHE A 72 10.65 -22.76 -15.93
CA PHE A 72 10.50 -22.26 -17.29
C PHE A 72 10.63 -23.37 -18.34
N LYS A 73 11.64 -24.25 -18.21
CA LYS A 73 11.86 -25.37 -19.14
C LYS A 73 10.72 -26.41 -19.10
N LYS A 74 10.14 -26.69 -17.93
CA LYS A 74 8.96 -27.55 -17.81
C LYS A 74 7.77 -27.00 -18.59
N SER A 75 7.61 -25.66 -18.62
CA SER A 75 6.46 -25.00 -19.27
C SER A 75 6.68 -24.69 -20.76
N TYR A 76 7.87 -24.23 -21.14
CA TYR A 76 8.15 -23.65 -22.47
C TYR A 76 9.38 -24.25 -23.17
N GLY A 77 10.00 -25.30 -22.58
CA GLY A 77 11.28 -25.84 -23.06
C GLY A 77 11.20 -26.71 -24.32
N SER A 78 10.00 -27.04 -24.80
CA SER A 78 9.80 -27.83 -26.01
C SER A 78 9.51 -26.93 -27.23
N GLN A 79 9.85 -27.37 -28.44
CA GLN A 79 9.52 -26.62 -29.66
C GLN A 79 8.01 -26.39 -29.83
N LYS A 80 7.20 -27.34 -29.36
CA LYS A 80 5.74 -27.24 -29.41
C LYS A 80 5.22 -26.17 -28.44
N ASP A 81 5.86 -26.04 -27.29
CA ASP A 81 5.37 -25.23 -26.18
C ASP A 81 6.01 -23.84 -26.13
N ALA A 82 7.12 -23.61 -26.85
CA ALA A 82 7.91 -22.38 -26.83
C ALA A 82 7.12 -21.10 -27.17
N LEU A 83 5.99 -21.22 -27.89
CA LEU A 83 5.16 -20.09 -28.32
C LEU A 83 3.76 -20.08 -27.68
N LEU A 84 3.54 -20.86 -26.61
CA LEU A 84 2.24 -20.92 -25.92
C LEU A 84 1.81 -19.57 -25.34
N HIS A 85 2.77 -18.72 -24.96
CA HIS A 85 2.49 -17.41 -24.40
C HIS A 85 3.24 -16.33 -25.18
N SER A 86 2.50 -15.32 -25.64
CA SER A 86 3.04 -14.12 -26.27
C SER A 86 2.08 -12.96 -26.03
N SER A 87 2.58 -11.73 -26.19
CA SER A 87 1.75 -10.53 -26.20
C SER A 87 2.18 -9.64 -27.38
N THR A 88 1.20 -8.99 -28.00
CA THR A 88 1.43 -8.04 -29.11
C THR A 88 2.42 -6.94 -28.74
N TYR A 89 2.41 -6.52 -27.47
CA TYR A 89 3.28 -5.46 -26.95
C TYR A 89 4.45 -5.99 -26.12
N SER A 90 4.73 -7.30 -26.16
CA SER A 90 5.94 -7.84 -25.51
C SER A 90 7.20 -7.20 -26.11
N ASN A 91 8.12 -6.77 -25.24
CA ASN A 91 9.38 -6.12 -25.61
C ASN A 91 9.17 -4.83 -26.42
N TYR A 92 8.20 -4.00 -26.00
CA TYR A 92 7.99 -2.70 -26.61
C TYR A 92 9.14 -1.76 -26.22
N VAL A 93 9.94 -1.40 -27.23
CA VAL A 93 11.28 -0.80 -27.05
C VAL A 93 11.27 0.46 -26.18
N GLU A 94 10.24 1.30 -26.32
CA GLU A 94 10.08 2.52 -25.54
C GLU A 94 9.88 2.22 -24.04
N GLU A 95 9.05 1.23 -23.72
CA GLU A 95 8.80 0.80 -22.34
C GLU A 95 10.02 0.10 -21.73
N ASP A 96 10.70 -0.73 -22.51
CA ASP A 96 11.93 -1.42 -22.08
C ASP A 96 13.04 -0.41 -21.72
N LYS A 97 13.18 0.68 -22.49
CA LYS A 97 14.14 1.75 -22.18
C LYS A 97 13.82 2.46 -20.87
N ILE A 98 12.54 2.73 -20.61
CA ILE A 98 12.08 3.35 -19.36
C ILE A 98 12.33 2.41 -18.19
N ALA A 99 12.01 1.13 -18.34
CA ALA A 99 12.26 0.12 -17.31
C ALA A 99 13.76 -0.03 -17.03
N LEU A 100 14.60 -0.06 -18.06
CA LEU A 100 16.06 -0.12 -17.90
C LEU A 100 16.59 1.09 -17.13
N LYS A 101 16.12 2.30 -17.47
CA LYS A 101 16.52 3.51 -16.73
C LYS A 101 16.04 3.47 -15.28
N THR A 102 14.87 2.90 -15.04
CA THR A 102 14.33 2.72 -13.69
C THR A 102 15.20 1.75 -12.87
N LEU A 103 15.62 0.63 -13.47
CA LEU A 103 16.56 -0.31 -12.85
C LEU A 103 17.93 0.32 -12.59
N GLU A 104 18.42 1.16 -13.49
CA GLU A 104 19.67 1.92 -13.30
C GLU A 104 19.59 2.81 -12.05
N ILE A 105 18.48 3.54 -11.88
CA ILE A 105 18.24 4.36 -10.69
C ILE A 105 18.19 3.50 -9.43
N PHE A 106 17.47 2.37 -9.46
CA PHE A 106 17.38 1.44 -8.32
C PHE A 106 18.66 0.63 -8.05
N SER A 107 19.68 0.76 -8.90
CA SER A 107 21.01 0.18 -8.72
C SER A 107 22.04 1.19 -8.23
N ASP A 108 21.68 2.48 -8.15
CA ASP A 108 22.56 3.54 -7.66
C ASP A 108 22.71 3.46 -6.13
N SER A 109 23.93 3.24 -5.65
CA SER A 109 24.22 3.10 -4.23
C SER A 109 23.89 4.33 -3.39
N GLU A 110 24.05 5.54 -3.95
CA GLU A 110 23.74 6.77 -3.23
C GLU A 110 22.21 6.94 -3.11
N PHE A 111 21.48 6.60 -4.17
CA PHE A 111 20.01 6.61 -4.13
C PHE A 111 19.47 5.58 -3.12
N ILE A 112 20.01 4.35 -3.11
CA ILE A 112 19.64 3.31 -2.15
C ILE A 112 19.89 3.78 -0.71
N LYS A 113 21.06 4.38 -0.45
CA LYS A 113 21.39 4.95 0.87
C LYS A 113 20.38 6.01 1.30
N GLN A 114 20.00 6.92 0.40
CA GLN A 114 18.98 7.95 0.68
C GLN A 114 17.61 7.34 0.98
N ILE A 115 17.20 6.32 0.22
CA ILE A 115 15.96 5.58 0.46
C ILE A 115 15.96 4.99 1.88
N HIS A 116 17.04 4.32 2.31
CA HIS A 116 17.10 3.74 3.64
C HIS A 116 17.03 4.80 4.76
N LEU A 117 17.73 5.93 4.60
CA LEU A 117 17.65 7.03 5.57
C LEU A 117 16.23 7.61 5.68
N LYS A 118 15.58 7.85 4.54
CA LYS A 118 14.19 8.36 4.48
C LYS A 118 13.19 7.35 5.03
N ARG A 119 13.40 6.07 4.76
CA ARG A 119 12.62 4.96 5.29
C ARG A 119 12.66 4.96 6.82
N ASP A 120 13.87 4.96 7.38
CA ASP A 120 14.04 4.86 8.83
C ASP A 120 13.45 6.10 9.53
N TYR A 121 13.58 7.28 8.92
CA TYR A 121 12.91 8.49 9.41
C TYR A 121 11.39 8.36 9.37
N LEU A 122 10.81 7.97 8.23
CA LEU A 122 9.37 7.75 8.08
C LEU A 122 8.84 6.73 9.08
N ALA A 123 9.50 5.58 9.21
CA ALA A 123 9.13 4.53 10.16
C ALA A 123 9.11 5.08 11.59
N SER A 124 10.17 5.78 12.00
CA SER A 124 10.24 6.36 13.35
C SER A 124 9.10 7.35 13.63
N LYS A 125 8.65 8.10 12.63
CA LYS A 125 7.56 9.07 12.75
C LYS A 125 6.20 8.39 12.80
N VAL A 126 5.98 7.44 11.89
CA VAL A 126 4.72 6.69 11.80
C VAL A 126 4.51 5.80 13.02
N GLU A 127 5.55 5.14 13.51
CA GLU A 127 5.49 4.31 14.72
C GLU A 127 5.08 5.12 15.96
N ASN A 128 5.46 6.40 16.04
CA ASN A 128 5.03 7.27 17.13
C ASN A 128 3.54 7.61 17.09
N LEU A 129 2.87 7.47 15.94
CA LEU A 129 1.43 7.71 15.81
C LEU A 129 0.59 6.73 16.64
N ILE A 130 1.13 5.58 17.06
CA ILE A 130 0.45 4.65 17.96
C ILE A 130 0.12 5.29 19.32
N LYS A 131 0.82 6.37 19.69
CA LYS A 131 0.60 7.11 20.93
C LYS A 131 -0.56 8.10 20.83
N LEU A 132 -1.04 8.39 19.63
CA LEU A 132 -2.14 9.33 19.41
C LEU A 132 -3.47 8.68 19.81
N ASN A 133 -4.37 9.52 20.30
CA ASN A 133 -5.71 9.08 20.68
C ASN A 133 -6.43 8.46 19.46
N ASN A 134 -7.17 7.38 19.72
CA ASN A 134 -7.94 6.63 18.72
C ASN A 134 -7.12 5.83 17.70
N VAL A 135 -5.78 5.83 17.72
CA VAL A 135 -4.96 4.91 16.91
C VAL A 135 -4.77 3.61 17.69
N ASN A 136 -5.14 2.47 17.11
CA ASN A 136 -5.07 1.18 17.81
C ASN A 136 -4.06 0.19 17.23
N SER A 137 -3.63 0.40 15.99
CA SER A 137 -2.74 -0.52 15.30
C SER A 137 -1.99 0.19 14.18
N LEU A 138 -0.74 -0.22 14.02
CA LEU A 138 0.10 0.13 12.89
C LEU A 138 0.58 -1.17 12.27
N SER A 139 0.60 -1.22 10.94
CA SER A 139 1.15 -2.35 10.19
C SER A 139 1.72 -1.83 8.88
N GLY A 140 2.95 -2.15 8.58
CA GLY A 140 3.60 -1.67 7.39
C GLY A 140 5.08 -1.99 7.40
N ASP A 141 5.70 -1.72 6.27
CA ASP A 141 7.14 -1.75 6.09
C ASP A 141 7.52 -0.73 5.01
N GLY A 142 8.73 -0.20 5.10
CA GLY A 142 9.25 0.74 4.13
C GLY A 142 8.43 2.02 4.05
N PHE A 143 7.93 2.29 2.85
CA PHE A 143 7.11 3.44 2.48
C PHE A 143 5.64 3.03 2.29
N HIS A 144 5.17 1.97 2.97
CA HIS A 144 3.76 1.59 2.94
C HIS A 144 3.28 1.22 4.35
N TRP A 145 2.38 2.04 4.89
CA TRP A 145 1.86 1.86 6.24
C TRP A 145 0.34 1.94 6.26
N GLY A 146 -0.27 0.99 6.96
CA GLY A 146 -1.68 0.99 7.34
C GLY A 146 -1.84 1.39 8.80
N ILE A 147 -2.69 2.38 9.03
CA ILE A 147 -3.05 2.94 10.33
C ILE A 147 -4.48 2.51 10.64
N GLY A 148 -4.65 1.73 11.70
CA GLY A 148 -5.94 1.30 12.23
C GLY A 148 -6.40 2.16 13.40
N PHE A 149 -7.71 2.28 13.54
CA PHE A 149 -8.33 3.13 14.55
C PHE A 149 -9.25 2.35 15.49
N GLU A 150 -9.40 2.86 16.71
CA GLU A 150 -10.38 2.36 17.66
C GLU A 150 -11.81 2.42 17.11
N LYS A 151 -12.65 1.48 17.57
CA LYS A 151 -14.06 1.44 17.17
C LYS A 151 -14.79 2.64 17.73
N VAL A 152 -15.44 3.39 16.85
CA VAL A 152 -16.26 4.53 17.24
C VAL A 152 -17.67 4.05 17.58
N ASN A 153 -18.10 4.25 18.84
CA ASN A 153 -19.46 3.94 19.28
C ASN A 153 -20.41 5.10 18.98
N LEU A 154 -21.42 4.86 18.13
CA LEU A 154 -22.44 5.87 17.78
C LEU A 154 -23.68 5.87 18.69
N LEU A 155 -23.75 4.98 19.69
CA LEU A 155 -24.96 4.61 20.45
C LEU A 155 -25.71 5.77 21.12
N ASN A 156 -25.12 6.97 21.23
CA ASN A 156 -25.74 8.15 21.84
C ASN A 156 -26.05 9.30 20.86
N THR A 157 -26.08 9.06 19.54
CA THR A 157 -26.27 10.14 18.55
C THR A 157 -27.47 9.94 17.63
N ASP A 158 -28.67 10.17 18.18
CA ASP A 158 -29.93 10.27 17.43
C ASP A 158 -29.87 11.23 16.22
N LYS A 159 -28.98 12.22 16.26
CA LYS A 159 -28.78 13.20 15.18
C LYS A 159 -28.12 12.58 13.94
N LEU A 160 -27.19 11.63 14.09
CA LEU A 160 -26.47 11.04 12.95
C LEU A 160 -27.36 10.05 12.21
N LEU A 161 -28.13 9.25 12.95
CA LEU A 161 -29.08 8.27 12.40
C LEU A 161 -30.19 8.91 11.57
N LYS A 162 -30.56 10.17 11.86
CA LYS A 162 -31.55 10.93 11.07
C LYS A 162 -31.01 11.43 9.73
N ILE A 163 -29.70 11.52 9.58
CA ILE A 163 -29.03 12.11 8.42
C ILE A 163 -28.52 11.02 7.46
N LEU A 164 -28.38 9.78 7.95
CA LEU A 164 -27.85 8.64 7.19
C LEU A 164 -28.97 7.79 6.57
N PRO A 165 -28.88 7.39 5.28
CA PRO A 165 -29.82 6.47 4.67
C PRO A 165 -29.83 5.10 5.37
N LEU A 166 -31.03 4.59 5.72
CA LEU A 166 -31.23 3.33 6.47
C LEU A 166 -30.70 2.07 5.76
N GLU A 167 -30.49 2.11 4.45
CA GLU A 167 -29.93 0.98 3.70
C GLU A 167 -28.42 0.83 3.88
N ILE A 168 -27.73 1.94 4.19
CA ILE A 168 -26.27 2.02 4.31
C ILE A 168 -25.79 1.54 5.70
N THR A 169 -26.67 1.52 6.70
CA THR A 169 -26.37 1.08 8.07
C THR A 169 -26.33 -0.43 8.26
N LYS A 170 -26.54 -1.22 7.20
CA LYS A 170 -26.48 -2.70 7.25
C LYS A 170 -25.06 -3.26 7.35
N ASP A 171 -24.04 -2.50 6.96
CA ASP A 171 -22.65 -2.91 7.11
C ASP A 171 -22.17 -2.65 8.55
N PRO A 172 -21.80 -3.68 9.33
CA PRO A 172 -21.33 -3.50 10.71
C PRO A 172 -20.05 -2.66 10.82
N ARG A 173 -19.30 -2.50 9.72
CA ARG A 173 -18.07 -1.68 9.65
C ARG A 173 -18.32 -0.28 9.09
N PHE A 174 -19.58 0.09 8.84
CA PHE A 174 -19.90 1.36 8.20
C PHE A 174 -19.37 2.58 8.96
N VAL A 175 -19.46 2.57 10.29
CA VAL A 175 -18.96 3.66 11.13
C VAL A 175 -17.45 3.82 11.00
N GLU A 176 -16.72 2.72 11.01
CA GLU A 176 -15.26 2.72 10.84
C GLU A 176 -14.88 3.28 9.46
N LYS A 177 -15.59 2.87 8.41
CA LYS A 177 -15.41 3.41 7.04
C LYS A 177 -15.67 4.91 6.98
N LEU A 178 -16.74 5.39 7.62
CA LEU A 178 -17.05 6.81 7.71
C LEU A 178 -15.96 7.57 8.46
N TYR A 179 -15.48 7.02 9.57
CA TYR A 179 -14.44 7.68 10.37
C TYR A 179 -13.14 7.83 9.59
N VAL A 180 -12.67 6.74 8.98
CA VAL A 180 -11.46 6.78 8.14
C VAL A 180 -11.65 7.71 6.93
N SER A 181 -12.82 7.68 6.30
CA SER A 181 -13.13 8.59 5.18
C SER A 181 -13.16 10.06 5.61
N ALA A 182 -13.62 10.35 6.83
CA ALA A 182 -13.62 11.69 7.40
C ALA A 182 -12.19 12.20 7.61
N ILE A 183 -11.30 11.36 8.15
CA ILE A 183 -9.86 11.69 8.31
C ILE A 183 -9.22 11.95 6.94
N ILE A 184 -9.42 11.07 5.96
CA ILE A 184 -8.90 11.23 4.59
C ILE A 184 -9.40 12.55 3.98
N ASN A 185 -10.69 12.85 4.15
CA ASN A 185 -11.26 14.09 3.64
C ASN A 185 -10.64 15.33 4.30
N GLU A 186 -10.44 15.34 5.62
CA GLU A 186 -9.78 16.47 6.31
C GLU A 186 -8.32 16.65 5.88
N LEU A 187 -7.56 15.55 5.79
CA LEU A 187 -6.19 15.55 5.25
C LEU A 187 -6.17 16.20 3.85
N TYR A 188 -7.11 15.84 2.99
CA TYR A 188 -7.17 16.41 1.66
C TYR A 188 -7.67 17.87 1.63
N THR A 189 -8.78 18.18 2.29
CA THR A 189 -9.41 19.50 2.16
C THR A 189 -8.62 20.59 2.88
N LYS A 190 -8.14 20.32 4.09
CA LYS A 190 -7.40 21.28 4.94
C LYS A 190 -5.90 21.28 4.62
N TYR A 191 -5.30 20.12 4.44
CA TYR A 191 -3.83 19.98 4.32
C TYR A 191 -3.33 19.63 2.91
N LYS A 192 -4.22 19.37 1.96
CA LYS A 192 -3.85 18.96 0.58
C LYS A 192 -3.04 17.66 0.53
N ILE A 193 -3.22 16.80 1.54
CA ILE A 193 -2.55 15.50 1.62
C ILE A 193 -3.50 14.43 1.07
N LEU A 194 -3.01 13.68 0.08
CA LEU A 194 -3.74 12.54 -0.49
C LEU A 194 -3.37 11.26 0.24
N THR A 195 -4.39 10.60 0.79
CA THR A 195 -4.32 9.27 1.41
C THR A 195 -5.50 8.44 0.91
N TYR A 196 -5.50 7.14 1.21
CA TYR A 196 -6.58 6.25 0.81
C TYR A 196 -6.88 5.23 1.89
N ALA A 197 -8.00 4.54 1.77
CA ALA A 197 -8.39 3.46 2.67
C ALA A 197 -8.44 2.12 1.94
N GLY A 198 -8.10 1.05 2.66
CA GLY A 198 -8.37 -0.31 2.22
C GLY A 198 -9.54 -0.88 3.01
N PHE A 199 -10.44 -1.58 2.33
CA PHE A 199 -11.70 -2.07 2.90
C PHE A 199 -11.86 -3.59 2.84
N ASN A 200 -10.80 -4.32 2.50
CA ASN A 200 -10.88 -5.76 2.22
C ASN A 200 -11.06 -6.58 3.50
N LYS A 201 -10.21 -6.36 4.52
CA LYS A 201 -10.24 -7.10 5.79
C LYS A 201 -10.48 -6.15 6.95
N ASP A 202 -9.44 -5.38 7.30
CA ASP A 202 -9.49 -4.32 8.31
C ASP A 202 -9.64 -2.95 7.64
N ILE A 203 -10.38 -2.04 8.29
CA ILE A 203 -10.54 -0.66 7.81
C ILE A 203 -9.33 0.14 8.29
N LYS A 204 -8.38 0.36 7.38
CA LYS A 204 -7.16 1.12 7.66
C LYS A 204 -7.02 2.31 6.72
N LEU A 205 -6.47 3.40 7.24
CA LEU A 205 -5.92 4.48 6.42
C LEU A 205 -4.53 4.07 5.97
N PHE A 206 -4.25 4.16 4.67
CA PHE A 206 -2.94 3.89 4.11
C PHE A 206 -2.20 5.17 3.77
N ILE A 207 -0.92 5.20 4.14
CA ILE A 207 0.05 6.17 3.65
C ILE A 207 1.08 5.44 2.81
N SER A 208 1.37 5.98 1.63
CA SER A 208 2.28 5.36 0.66
C SER A 208 3.01 6.40 -0.17
N PRO A 209 3.84 7.25 0.46
CA PRO A 209 4.47 8.36 -0.22
C PRO A 209 5.45 7.88 -1.31
N PRO A 210 5.80 8.73 -2.30
CA PRO A 210 6.89 8.45 -3.22
C PRO A 210 8.21 8.22 -2.46
N LEU A 211 9.12 7.42 -3.01
CA LEU A 211 10.43 7.14 -2.39
C LEU A 211 11.31 8.39 -2.27
N VAL A 212 11.03 9.39 -3.09
CA VAL A 212 11.70 10.70 -3.09
C VAL A 212 11.13 11.67 -2.06
N ILE A 213 10.17 11.26 -1.21
CA ILE A 213 9.61 12.10 -0.14
C ILE A 213 10.70 12.77 0.71
N GLU A 214 10.50 14.01 1.12
CA GLU A 214 11.44 14.72 1.99
C GLU A 214 11.03 14.66 3.45
N ASN A 215 11.99 14.81 4.37
CA ASN A 215 11.71 14.78 5.82
C ASN A 215 10.69 15.85 6.22
N SER A 216 10.72 17.02 5.59
CA SER A 216 9.74 18.09 5.81
C SER A 216 8.32 17.69 5.42
N ASP A 217 8.15 16.87 4.37
CA ASP A 217 6.83 16.37 3.95
C ASP A 217 6.30 15.34 4.94
N ILE A 218 7.19 14.51 5.49
CA ILE A 218 6.87 13.53 6.54
C ILE A 218 6.42 14.28 7.80
N ASP A 219 7.18 15.29 8.23
CA ASP A 219 6.83 16.10 9.40
C ASP A 219 5.50 16.84 9.19
N TYR A 220 5.30 17.43 8.00
CA TYR A 220 4.03 18.07 7.65
C TYR A 220 2.84 17.11 7.72
N PHE A 221 3.01 15.86 7.26
CA PHE A 221 1.98 14.83 7.39
C PHE A 221 1.68 14.52 8.85
N VAL A 222 2.70 14.32 9.68
CA VAL A 222 2.54 14.00 11.11
C VAL A 222 1.80 15.14 11.82
N ASP A 223 2.24 16.38 11.67
CA ASP A 223 1.63 17.55 12.28
C ASP A 223 0.16 17.71 11.85
N ALA A 224 -0.13 17.50 10.56
CA ALA A 224 -1.49 17.52 10.03
C ALA A 224 -2.36 16.39 10.61
N PHE A 225 -1.78 15.21 10.78
CA PHE A 225 -2.48 14.04 11.31
C PHE A 225 -2.79 14.21 12.80
N GLU A 226 -1.86 14.76 13.59
CA GLU A 226 -2.06 15.10 15.00
C GLU A 226 -3.19 16.12 15.20
N ASP A 227 -3.20 17.25 14.45
CA ASP A 227 -4.30 18.23 14.52
C ASP A 227 -5.67 17.61 14.22
N ILE A 228 -5.72 16.65 13.28
CA ILE A 228 -6.98 15.98 12.94
C ILE A 228 -7.41 15.05 14.08
N LEU A 229 -6.50 14.26 14.63
CA LEU A 229 -6.82 13.27 15.66
C LEU A 229 -7.07 13.88 17.06
N ASP A 230 -6.65 15.11 17.29
CA ASP A 230 -7.06 15.88 18.48
C ASP A 230 -8.57 16.17 18.53
N LYS A 231 -9.25 16.08 17.38
CA LYS A 231 -10.72 16.25 17.30
C LYS A 231 -11.43 14.96 17.68
N GLN A 232 -12.57 15.08 18.37
CA GLN A 232 -13.41 13.92 18.68
C GLN A 232 -13.89 13.22 17.39
N PRO A 233 -13.84 11.87 17.31
CA PRO A 233 -14.25 11.12 16.12
C PRO A 233 -15.65 11.47 15.60
N LEU A 234 -16.61 11.69 16.51
CA LEU A 234 -17.98 12.08 16.16
C LEU A 234 -18.05 13.42 15.41
N ILE A 235 -17.22 14.40 15.79
CA ILE A 235 -17.19 15.72 15.13
C ILE A 235 -16.68 15.58 13.70
N LEU A 236 -15.62 14.79 13.50
CA LEU A 236 -15.07 14.49 12.18
C LEU A 236 -16.12 13.84 11.27
N ILE A 237 -16.82 12.82 11.77
CA ILE A 237 -17.87 12.12 11.02
C ILE A 237 -19.02 13.06 10.66
N ILE A 238 -19.53 13.85 11.61
CA ILE A 238 -20.65 14.78 11.37
C ILE A 238 -20.26 15.81 10.30
N ASN A 239 -19.07 16.41 10.40
CA ASN A 239 -18.59 17.38 9.42
C ASN A 239 -18.44 16.75 8.03
N PHE A 240 -17.90 15.54 7.96
CA PHE A 240 -17.76 14.80 6.71
C PHE A 240 -19.13 14.55 6.04
N VAL A 241 -20.11 14.01 6.79
CA VAL A 241 -21.46 13.74 6.27
C VAL A 241 -22.16 15.04 5.85
N LYS A 242 -22.06 16.11 6.66
CA LYS A 242 -22.65 17.41 6.32
C LYS A 242 -22.07 17.97 5.02
N ASN A 243 -20.75 17.94 4.87
CA ASN A 243 -20.07 18.41 3.67
C ASN A 243 -20.44 17.56 2.44
N TYR A 244 -20.57 16.24 2.62
CA TYR A 244 -21.01 15.33 1.56
C TYR A 244 -22.44 15.64 1.10
N LEU A 245 -23.38 15.82 2.03
CA LEU A 245 -24.76 16.18 1.70
C LEU A 245 -24.85 17.55 1.02
N LEU A 246 -24.13 18.56 1.53
CA LEU A 246 -24.06 19.87 0.88
C LEU A 246 -23.58 19.77 -0.57
N ARG A 247 -22.59 18.90 -0.86
CA ARG A 247 -22.13 18.67 -2.25
C ARG A 247 -23.16 17.97 -3.12
N ILE A 248 -24.02 17.11 -2.56
CA ILE A 248 -25.10 16.48 -3.31
C ILE A 248 -26.21 17.48 -3.60
N PHE A 249 -26.61 18.27 -2.60
CA PHE A 249 -27.73 19.21 -2.71
C PHE A 249 -27.37 20.51 -3.43
N ASN A 250 -26.09 20.89 -3.48
CA ASN A 250 -25.61 22.05 -4.24
C ASN A 250 -25.04 21.66 -5.62
N LYS A 251 -25.32 20.44 -6.12
CA LYS A 251 -25.10 20.11 -7.53
C LYS A 251 -26.25 20.69 -8.36
N ASP A 252 -26.16 21.98 -8.63
CA ASP A 252 -26.70 22.66 -9.81
C ASP A 252 -25.51 23.14 -10.66
#